data_AF-A0A916X3W3-F1
#
_entry.id   AF-A0A916X3W3-F1
#
_cell.length_a   1.000
_cell.length_b   1.000
_cell.length_c   1.000
_cell.angle_alpha   90.00
_cell.angle_beta   90.00
_cell.angle_gamma   90.00
#
_symmetry.space_group_name_H-M   'P 1'
#
loop_
_entity.id
_entity.type
_entity.pdbx_description
1 polymer ?
#
loop_
_entity_poly.entity_id
_entity_poly.type
_entity_poly.pdbx_seq_one_letter_code
_entity_poly.pdbx_strand_id
1 'polypeptide(L)'
;MFELLFCSMLTILPDFLFRRFVQGKRIGREITLYSVWYELRYGIVTCLMLTVSLITLIFYFHPTAVSAASTFRTVPILTEAIGRVEEVYVANELESEVKAGQPLLKLDSRTQEAALATARQRVAEIEAQMKLADSELAVASAQLQQAQAALKQAVVDFH
;
A
#
# COMPACT_ATOMS: atom_id res chain seq x y z
N MET A 1 14.60 -30.90 -12.53
CA MET A 1 15.41 -32.07 -12.95
C MET A 1 16.91 -31.77 -12.92
N PHE A 2 17.35 -30.59 -13.39
CA PHE A 2 18.76 -30.16 -13.30
C PHE A 2 19.26 -29.98 -11.86
N GLU A 3 18.38 -29.61 -10.94
CA GLU A 3 18.68 -29.38 -9.52
C GLU A 3 19.18 -30.66 -8.84
N LEU A 4 18.56 -31.81 -9.15
CA LEU A 4 18.99 -33.12 -8.63
C LEU A 4 20.35 -33.54 -9.19
N LEU A 5 20.60 -33.32 -10.49
CA LEU A 5 21.90 -33.56 -11.10
C LEU A 5 23.00 -32.68 -10.49
N PHE A 6 22.74 -31.39 -10.30
CA PHE A 6 23.71 -30.48 -9.68
C PHE A 6 23.98 -30.83 -8.22
N CYS A 7 22.93 -31.11 -7.43
CA CYS A 7 23.08 -31.49 -6.03
C CYS A 7 23.79 -32.83 -5.87
N SER A 8 23.50 -33.83 -6.72
CA SER A 8 24.19 -35.13 -6.69
C SER A 8 25.68 -35.00 -7.03
N MET A 9 26.04 -34.14 -7.98
CA MET A 9 27.45 -33.85 -8.27
C MET A 9 28.15 -33.16 -7.09
N LEU A 10 27.45 -32.32 -6.33
CA LEU A 10 28.05 -31.55 -5.23
C LEU A 10 28.09 -32.33 -3.90
N THR A 11 27.26 -33.36 -3.72
CA THR A 11 27.13 -34.09 -2.45
C THR A 11 27.57 -35.55 -2.54
N ILE A 12 27.13 -36.28 -3.58
CA ILE A 12 27.40 -37.72 -3.73
C ILE A 12 28.82 -37.94 -4.26
N LEU A 13 29.26 -37.14 -5.24
CA LEU A 13 30.60 -37.27 -5.82
C LEU A 13 31.73 -37.03 -4.79
N PRO A 14 31.71 -35.99 -3.94
CA PRO A 14 32.75 -35.82 -2.91
C PRO A 14 32.68 -36.88 -1.79
N ASP A 15 31.49 -37.32 -1.35
CA ASP A 15 31.36 -38.41 -0.38
C ASP A 15 31.94 -39.72 -0.96
N PHE A 16 31.73 -39.95 -2.25
CA PHE A 16 32.31 -41.08 -2.97
C PHE A 16 33.84 -40.97 -3.09
N LEU A 17 34.37 -39.82 -3.48
CA LEU A 17 35.81 -39.59 -3.59
C LEU A 17 36.50 -39.75 -2.23
N PHE A 18 35.92 -39.21 -1.15
CA PHE A 18 36.47 -39.34 0.19
C PHE A 18 36.59 -40.81 0.62
N ARG A 19 35.54 -41.60 0.39
CA ARG A 19 35.56 -43.04 0.71
C ARG A 19 36.53 -43.83 -0.14
N ARG A 20 36.70 -43.43 -1.41
CA ARG A 20 37.62 -44.09 -2.33
C ARG A 20 39.09 -43.76 -2.02
N PHE A 21 39.41 -42.48 -1.78
CA PHE A 21 40.80 -42.02 -1.66
C PHE A 21 41.32 -41.99 -0.22
N VAL A 22 40.46 -41.74 0.77
CA VAL A 22 40.87 -41.68 2.18
C VAL A 22 40.62 -43.02 2.89
N GLN A 23 39.47 -43.64 2.64
CA GLN A 23 39.11 -44.92 3.28
C GLN A 23 39.48 -46.15 2.44
N GLY A 24 39.99 -45.97 1.22
CA GLY A 24 40.48 -47.05 0.35
C GLY A 24 39.39 -47.95 -0.24
N LYS A 25 38.10 -47.59 -0.07
CA LYS A 25 36.98 -48.47 -0.41
C LYS A 25 36.78 -48.56 -1.92
N ARG A 26 36.69 -49.80 -2.44
CA ARG A 26 36.55 -50.06 -3.88
C ARG A 26 35.12 -50.40 -4.27
N ILE A 27 34.67 -49.82 -5.40
CA ILE A 27 33.40 -50.19 -6.05
C ILE A 27 33.42 -51.69 -6.38
N GLY A 28 32.32 -52.38 -6.07
CA GLY A 28 32.11 -53.78 -6.41
C GLY A 28 32.69 -54.79 -5.42
N ARG A 29 33.43 -54.34 -4.40
CA ARG A 29 33.91 -55.22 -3.31
C ARG A 29 33.34 -54.81 -1.97
N GLU A 30 33.60 -53.57 -1.57
CA GLU A 30 33.10 -53.00 -0.30
C GLU A 30 31.85 -52.16 -0.54
N ILE A 31 31.74 -51.53 -1.70
CA ILE A 31 30.54 -50.83 -2.15
C ILE A 31 29.83 -51.73 -3.18
N THR A 32 29.08 -52.70 -2.69
CA THR A 32 28.09 -53.51 -3.43
C THR A 32 26.72 -52.80 -3.46
N LEU A 33 25.83 -53.17 -4.40
CA LEU A 33 24.47 -52.59 -4.52
C LEU A 33 23.70 -52.53 -3.19
N TYR A 34 23.85 -53.53 -2.32
CA TYR A 34 23.20 -53.58 -1.01
C TYR A 34 23.87 -52.67 0.04
N SER A 35 25.17 -52.44 -0.09
CA SER A 35 25.96 -51.61 0.85
C SER A 35 26.08 -50.16 0.43
N VAL A 36 25.82 -49.79 -0.84
CA VAL A 36 25.88 -48.41 -1.36
C VAL A 36 25.09 -47.46 -0.46
N TRP A 37 23.89 -47.87 -0.03
CA TRP A 37 23.03 -47.04 0.79
C TRP A 37 23.57 -46.82 2.20
N TYR A 38 24.20 -47.83 2.82
CA TYR A 38 24.77 -47.73 4.16
C TYR A 38 26.10 -46.97 4.15
N GLU A 39 26.93 -47.27 3.15
CA GLU A 39 28.16 -46.56 2.85
C GLU A 39 27.81 -45.09 2.58
N LEU A 40 27.22 -44.76 1.44
CA LEU A 40 27.04 -43.40 0.94
C LEU A 40 25.84 -42.64 1.56
N ARG A 41 25.38 -43.04 2.75
CA ARG A 41 24.19 -42.48 3.42
C ARG A 41 24.26 -40.96 3.58
N TYR A 42 25.43 -40.42 3.91
CA TYR A 42 25.61 -38.99 4.13
C TYR A 42 25.51 -38.23 2.82
N GLY A 43 26.14 -38.70 1.74
CA GLY A 43 25.98 -38.12 0.41
C GLY A 43 24.53 -38.15 -0.08
N ILE A 44 23.82 -39.26 0.08
CA ILE A 44 22.41 -39.38 -0.37
C ILE A 44 21.47 -38.49 0.46
N VAL A 45 21.59 -38.51 1.79
CA VAL A 45 20.74 -37.69 2.67
C VAL A 45 20.99 -36.20 2.45
N THR A 46 22.26 -35.78 2.33
CA THR A 46 22.60 -34.38 2.05
C THR A 46 22.18 -33.96 0.64
N CYS A 47 22.29 -34.85 -0.35
CA CYS A 47 21.76 -34.61 -1.69
C CYS A 47 20.26 -34.31 -1.62
N LEU A 48 19.47 -35.17 -0.97
CA LEU A 48 18.03 -34.97 -0.85
C LEU A 48 17.68 -33.69 -0.10
N MET A 49 18.32 -33.43 1.05
CA MET A 49 18.08 -32.19 1.80
C MET A 49 18.42 -30.94 0.97
N LEU A 50 19.58 -30.94 0.29
CA LEU A 50 19.99 -29.83 -0.54
C LEU A 50 19.03 -29.61 -1.71
N THR A 51 18.51 -30.68 -2.31
CA THR A 51 17.56 -30.57 -3.43
C THR A 51 16.23 -29.99 -2.98
N VAL A 52 15.70 -30.42 -1.85
CA VAL A 52 14.47 -29.86 -1.27
C VAL A 52 14.69 -28.39 -0.96
N SER A 53 15.79 -28.04 -0.29
CA SER A 53 16.12 -26.66 0.04
C SER A 53 16.26 -25.77 -1.19
N LEU A 54 16.97 -26.22 -2.22
CA LEU A 54 17.19 -25.47 -3.45
C LEU A 54 15.89 -25.27 -4.23
N ILE A 55 15.07 -26.32 -4.35
CA ILE A 55 13.73 -26.24 -4.93
C ILE A 55 12.90 -25.22 -4.16
N THR A 56 12.83 -25.34 -2.83
CA THR A 56 12.07 -24.39 -2.00
C THR A 56 12.58 -22.96 -2.19
N LEU A 57 13.89 -22.72 -2.16
CA LEU A 57 14.45 -21.37 -2.30
C LEU A 57 14.17 -20.77 -3.68
N ILE A 58 14.42 -21.54 -4.74
CA ILE A 58 14.21 -21.10 -6.12
C ILE A 58 12.74 -20.76 -6.32
N PHE A 59 11.82 -21.66 -5.96
CA PHE A 59 10.39 -21.43 -6.18
C PHE A 59 9.80 -20.40 -5.23
N TYR A 60 10.32 -20.25 -4.00
CA TYR A 60 9.84 -19.23 -3.06
C TYR A 60 10.25 -17.82 -3.50
N PHE A 61 11.47 -17.66 -4.04
CA PHE A 61 11.96 -16.36 -4.53
C PHE A 61 11.85 -16.20 -6.05
N HIS A 62 11.18 -17.12 -6.76
CA HIS A 62 11.01 -16.99 -8.20
C HIS A 62 10.08 -15.81 -8.49
N PRO A 63 10.42 -14.91 -9.43
CA PRO A 63 9.58 -13.75 -9.73
C PRO A 63 8.19 -14.12 -10.27
N THR A 64 8.00 -15.34 -10.78
CA THR A 64 6.68 -15.84 -11.20
C THR A 64 5.94 -16.62 -10.11
N ALA A 65 6.45 -16.66 -8.87
CA ALA A 65 5.80 -17.33 -7.75
C ALA A 65 4.70 -16.45 -7.16
N VAL A 66 3.53 -16.47 -7.79
CA VAL A 66 2.39 -15.59 -7.45
C VAL A 66 1.68 -16.01 -6.15
N SER A 67 1.99 -17.19 -5.60
CA SER A 67 1.17 -17.84 -4.55
C SER A 67 1.84 -17.97 -3.18
N ALA A 68 3.13 -17.64 -3.02
CA ALA A 68 3.84 -17.86 -1.75
C ALA A 68 3.54 -16.78 -0.70
N ALA A 69 3.25 -15.55 -1.14
CA ALA A 69 2.70 -14.49 -0.31
C ALA A 69 1.22 -14.35 -0.66
N SER A 70 0.35 -15.06 0.07
CA SER A 70 -1.09 -14.92 -0.07
C SER A 70 -1.48 -13.45 0.07
N THR A 71 -2.21 -12.90 -0.91
CA THR A 71 -2.84 -11.58 -0.78
C THR A 71 -3.79 -11.64 0.43
N PHE A 72 -3.32 -11.19 1.59
CA PHE A 72 -4.03 -11.33 2.86
C PHE A 72 -5.41 -10.65 2.86
N ARG A 73 -5.62 -9.69 1.94
CA ARG A 73 -6.89 -8.98 1.78
C ARG A 73 -7.00 -8.35 0.40
N THR A 74 -8.03 -8.72 -0.35
CA THR A 74 -8.43 -7.99 -1.56
C THR A 74 -9.48 -6.96 -1.18
N VAL A 75 -9.23 -5.69 -1.50
CA VAL A 75 -10.20 -4.60 -1.30
C VAL A 75 -10.50 -3.99 -2.67
N PRO A 76 -11.76 -4.05 -3.16
CA PRO A 76 -12.11 -3.37 -4.40
C PRO A 76 -12.07 -1.86 -4.17
N ILE A 77 -11.43 -1.13 -5.08
CA ILE A 77 -11.40 0.34 -5.06
C ILE A 77 -12.57 0.82 -5.91
N LEU A 78 -13.47 1.58 -5.31
CA LEU A 78 -14.60 2.21 -5.98
C LEU A 78 -14.55 3.72 -5.75
N THR A 79 -15.01 4.46 -6.75
CA THR A 79 -15.20 5.91 -6.62
C THR A 79 -16.46 6.21 -5.81
N GLU A 80 -16.39 7.20 -4.92
CA GLU A 80 -17.56 7.66 -4.16
C GLU A 80 -18.60 8.32 -5.08
N ALA A 81 -18.14 9.05 -6.08
CA ALA A 81 -18.98 9.70 -7.08
C ALA A 81 -18.92 8.97 -8.42
N ILE A 82 -20.00 9.10 -9.20
CA ILE A 82 -20.06 8.68 -10.59
C ILE A 82 -19.44 9.79 -11.44
N GLY A 83 -18.51 9.43 -12.32
CA GLY A 83 -17.85 10.41 -13.19
C GLY A 83 -16.94 9.75 -14.22
N ARG A 84 -16.51 10.55 -15.20
CA ARG A 84 -15.49 10.13 -16.16
C ARG A 84 -14.11 10.24 -15.50
N VAL A 85 -13.27 9.24 -15.70
CA VAL A 85 -11.85 9.29 -15.32
C VAL A 85 -11.12 10.23 -16.28
N GLU A 86 -10.50 11.28 -15.73
CA GLU A 86 -9.69 12.26 -16.45
C GLU A 86 -8.25 11.74 -16.59
N GLU A 87 -7.65 11.31 -15.47
CA GLU A 87 -6.26 10.86 -15.40
C GLU A 87 -6.11 9.64 -14.49
N VAL A 88 -5.15 8.77 -14.82
CA VAL A 88 -4.74 7.61 -14.01
C VAL A 88 -3.29 7.83 -13.60
N TYR A 89 -3.03 7.85 -12.29
CA TYR A 89 -1.69 8.16 -11.74
C TYR A 89 -0.80 6.95 -11.55
N VAL A 90 -1.38 5.76 -11.65
CA VAL A 90 -0.68 4.49 -11.47
C VAL A 90 -0.22 3.98 -12.83
N ALA A 91 0.98 3.40 -12.90
CA ALA A 91 1.46 2.76 -14.11
C ALA A 91 0.47 1.66 -14.55
N ASN A 92 0.25 1.53 -15.86
CA ASN A 92 -0.64 0.52 -16.47
C ASN A 92 -0.10 -0.92 -16.34
N GLU A 93 0.89 -1.14 -15.48
CA GLU A 93 1.45 -2.45 -15.19
C GLU A 93 0.52 -3.19 -14.22
N LEU A 94 0.39 -4.51 -14.42
CA LEU A 94 -0.53 -5.38 -13.66
C LEU A 94 -0.30 -5.32 -12.14
N GLU A 95 0.88 -4.92 -11.69
CA GLU A 95 1.28 -4.91 -10.29
C GLU A 95 2.09 -3.64 -10.00
N SER A 96 1.51 -2.73 -9.23
CA SER A 96 2.15 -1.49 -8.80
C SER A 96 1.95 -1.31 -7.31
N GLU A 97 3.04 -1.06 -6.60
CA GLU A 97 2.99 -0.81 -5.16
C GLU A 97 2.44 0.59 -4.90
N VAL A 98 1.36 0.69 -4.12
CA VAL A 98 0.71 1.94 -3.76
C VAL A 98 0.62 2.09 -2.25
N LYS A 99 0.82 3.32 -1.76
CA LYS A 99 0.70 3.63 -0.33
C LYS A 99 -0.71 4.08 0.02
N ALA A 100 -1.11 3.88 1.27
CA ALA A 100 -2.39 4.38 1.76
C ALA A 100 -2.49 5.91 1.57
N GLY A 101 -3.60 6.38 0.98
CA GLY A 101 -3.83 7.80 0.69
C GLY A 101 -3.19 8.31 -0.61
N GLN A 102 -2.44 7.48 -1.33
CA GLN A 102 -1.91 7.86 -2.64
C GLN A 102 -3.05 8.02 -3.65
N PRO A 103 -3.09 9.12 -4.41
CA PRO A 103 -4.10 9.31 -5.45
C PRO A 103 -3.86 8.28 -6.57
N LEU A 104 -4.91 7.54 -6.91
CA LEU A 104 -4.86 6.50 -7.95
C LEU A 104 -5.47 6.98 -9.26
N LEU A 105 -6.58 7.72 -9.15
CA LEU A 105 -7.46 8.12 -10.23
C LEU A 105 -7.88 9.57 -9.98
N LYS A 106 -7.99 10.36 -11.05
CA LYS A 106 -8.65 11.68 -11.02
C LYS A 106 -9.92 11.63 -11.84
N LEU A 107 -11.03 12.05 -11.25
CA LEU A 107 -12.30 12.22 -11.95
C LEU A 107 -12.41 13.63 -12.52
N ASP A 108 -13.16 13.79 -13.61
CA ASP A 108 -13.47 15.11 -14.18
C ASP A 108 -14.22 15.96 -13.14
N SER A 109 -13.55 17.02 -12.67
CA SER A 109 -14.00 17.87 -11.58
C SER A 109 -14.68 19.16 -12.02
N ARG A 110 -14.87 19.39 -13.33
CA ARG A 110 -15.34 20.69 -13.86
C ARG A 110 -16.66 21.17 -13.26
N THR A 111 -17.64 20.28 -13.11
CA THR A 111 -18.95 20.62 -12.53
C THR A 111 -18.85 20.94 -11.05
N GLN A 112 -18.01 20.20 -10.32
CA GLN A 112 -17.80 20.39 -8.88
C GLN A 112 -17.00 21.68 -8.62
N GLU A 113 -16.00 21.98 -9.43
CA GLU A 113 -15.24 23.23 -9.37
C GLU A 113 -16.11 24.45 -9.66
N ALA A 114 -16.97 24.39 -10.68
CA ALA A 114 -17.93 25.46 -10.97
C ALA A 114 -18.94 25.66 -9.83
N ALA A 115 -19.44 24.57 -9.24
CA ALA A 115 -20.34 24.64 -8.09
C ALA A 115 -19.64 25.25 -6.86
N LEU A 116 -18.38 24.87 -6.63
CA LEU A 116 -17.57 25.39 -5.53
C LEU A 116 -17.24 26.88 -5.72
N ALA A 117 -16.93 27.30 -6.94
CA ALA A 117 -16.75 28.72 -7.25
C ALA A 117 -18.03 29.53 -6.99
N THR A 118 -19.19 29.02 -7.44
CA THR A 118 -20.49 29.65 -7.20
C THR A 118 -20.81 29.75 -5.72
N ALA A 119 -20.57 28.67 -4.95
CA ALA A 119 -20.79 28.66 -3.51
C ALA A 119 -19.90 29.68 -2.78
N ARG A 120 -18.62 29.78 -3.17
CA ARG A 120 -17.69 30.78 -2.61
C ARG A 120 -18.16 32.22 -2.86
N GLN A 121 -18.67 32.52 -4.06
CA GLN A 121 -19.22 33.84 -4.37
C GLN A 121 -20.43 34.16 -3.48
N ARG A 122 -21.36 33.22 -3.29
CA ARG A 122 -22.49 33.40 -2.38
C ARG A 122 -22.08 33.64 -0.94
N VAL A 123 -21.04 32.95 -0.46
CA VAL A 123 -20.49 33.20 0.88
C VAL A 123 -19.95 34.62 0.99
N ALA A 124 -19.19 35.09 -0.01
CA ALA A 124 -18.67 36.45 -0.03
C ALA A 124 -19.79 37.52 -0.08
N GLU A 125 -20.86 37.26 -0.85
CA GLU A 125 -22.04 38.13 -0.88
C GLU A 125 -22.73 38.22 0.49
N ILE A 126 -22.91 37.08 1.17
CA ILE A 126 -23.51 37.03 2.51
C ILE A 126 -22.62 37.74 3.53
N GLU A 127 -21.30 37.55 3.47
CA GLU A 127 -20.35 38.26 4.35
C GLU A 127 -20.42 39.78 4.15
N ALA A 128 -20.59 40.24 2.91
CA ALA A 128 -20.77 41.66 2.62
C ALA A 128 -22.11 42.18 3.18
N GLN A 129 -23.20 41.41 3.03
CA GLN A 129 -24.50 41.77 3.60
C GLN A 129 -24.47 41.82 5.13
N MET A 130 -23.76 40.90 5.79
CA MET A 130 -23.60 40.93 7.24
C MET A 130 -22.89 42.22 7.70
N LYS A 131 -21.82 42.64 7.00
CA LYS A 131 -21.12 43.90 7.32
C LYS A 131 -22.02 45.13 7.15
N LEU A 132 -22.88 45.12 6.14
CA LEU A 132 -23.88 46.18 5.96
C LEU A 132 -24.90 46.17 7.09
N ALA A 133 -25.43 44.99 7.44
CA ALA A 133 -26.38 44.83 8.53
C ALA A 133 -25.79 45.26 9.90
N ASP A 134 -24.52 44.95 10.18
CA ASP A 134 -23.82 45.41 11.39
C ASP A 134 -23.71 46.95 11.43
N SER A 135 -23.45 47.57 10.28
CA SER A 135 -23.38 49.03 10.15
C SER A 135 -24.75 49.67 10.37
N GLU A 136 -25.81 49.09 9.79
CA GLU A 136 -27.20 49.54 10.00
C GLU A 136 -27.64 49.37 11.46
N LEU A 137 -27.26 48.25 12.10
CA LEU A 137 -27.51 48.00 13.51
C LEU A 137 -26.82 49.05 14.39
N ALA A 138 -25.57 49.42 14.08
CA ALA A 138 -24.85 50.47 14.79
C ALA A 138 -25.59 51.82 14.66
N VAL A 139 -26.03 52.20 13.46
CA VAL A 139 -26.82 53.43 13.23
C VAL A 139 -28.13 53.41 14.02
N ALA A 140 -28.90 52.32 13.96
CA ALA A 140 -30.16 52.17 14.68
C ALA A 140 -29.95 52.26 16.21
N SER A 141 -28.87 51.66 16.73
CA SER A 141 -28.52 51.73 18.16
C SER A 141 -28.19 53.15 18.61
N ALA A 142 -27.47 53.92 17.78
CA ALA A 142 -27.15 55.32 18.06
C ALA A 142 -28.41 56.20 18.07
N GLN A 143 -29.33 55.99 17.13
CA GLN A 143 -30.62 56.68 17.10
C GLN A 143 -31.47 56.37 18.35
N LEU A 144 -31.47 55.11 18.79
CA LEU A 144 -32.17 54.70 20.01
C LEU A 144 -31.59 55.41 21.24
N GLN A 145 -30.26 55.47 21.37
CA GLN A 145 -29.59 56.22 22.44
C GLN A 145 -29.92 57.71 22.42
N GLN A 146 -29.93 58.35 21.24
CA GLN A 146 -30.32 59.76 21.08
C GLN A 146 -31.77 60.00 21.54
N ALA A 147 -32.71 59.16 21.11
CA ALA A 147 -34.11 59.26 21.51
C ALA A 147 -34.29 59.10 23.03
N GLN A 148 -33.57 58.16 23.65
CA GLN A 148 -33.58 57.97 25.10
C GLN A 148 -32.98 59.18 25.85
N ALA A 149 -31.90 59.77 25.33
CA ALA A 149 -31.31 60.97 25.90
C ALA A 149 -32.26 62.18 25.82
N ALA A 150 -32.90 62.38 24.66
CA ALA A 150 -33.90 63.45 24.47
C ALA A 150 -35.11 63.28 25.41
N LEU A 151 -35.60 62.06 25.58
CA LEU A 151 -36.67 61.76 26.55
C LEU A 151 -36.25 62.13 27.97
N LYS A 152 -35.05 61.73 28.40
CA LYS A 152 -34.53 62.07 29.74
C LYS A 152 -34.42 63.57 29.94
N GLN A 153 -33.92 64.31 28.95
CA GLN A 153 -33.83 65.77 29.01
C GLN A 153 -35.21 66.40 29.15
N ALA A 154 -36.18 65.98 28.33
CA ALA A 154 -37.55 66.49 28.41
C ALA A 154 -38.22 66.19 29.76
N VAL A 155 -37.93 65.05 30.38
CA VAL A 155 -38.41 64.71 31.73
C VAL A 155 -37.78 65.60 32.80
N VAL A 156 -36.49 65.94 32.67
CA VAL A 156 -35.80 66.86 33.59
C VAL A 156 -36.34 68.28 33.45
N ASP A 157 -36.55 68.76 32.23
CA ASP A 157 -37.03 70.12 31.96
C ASP A 157 -38.49 70.36 32.41
N PHE A 158 -39.28 69.29 32.57
CA PHE A 158 -40.68 69.35 33.02
C PHE A 158 -40.86 69.43 34.55
N HIS A 159 -39.79 69.18 35.32
CA HIS A 159 -39.78 69.20 36.78
C HIS A 159 -39.11 70.45 37.34
#